data_AF-A0A7W4HHA1-F1
#
_entry.id   AF-A0A7W4HHA1-F1
#
_cell.length_a   1.000
_cell.length_b   1.000
_cell.length_c   1.000
_cell.angle_alpha   90.00
_cell.angle_beta   90.00
_cell.angle_gamma   90.00
#
_symmetry.space_group_name_H-M   'P 1'
#
loop_
_entity.id
_entity.type
_entity.pdbx_description
1 polymer ?
#
loop_
_entity_poly.entity_id
_entity_poly.type
_entity_poly.pdbx_seq_one_letter_code
_entity_poly.pdbx_strand_id
1 'polypeptide(L)'
;MSKIKTFFKRPAQAWQSIFGFLPMISFGGITLILGTLSIAPNFMNFAHAEENPALKPSDIKLAMSVDETFHKFNDVYLTSDGVDQEDQKPVAFKPSVETNNPAGYKVFFSDVDEDTNMRSIDATVTDTIRSATASDFENGVPKNTTDNYWYCGILQIPDTITGDAEKTTSTNNDLSIPVRSHPRLIDEVKYIKTNDNKNNGIFCKVSINKHLATSTYVGKMIFSTIANTNNLKPATLKDGYSAFRRIPNNYAGKREFKSFKYAIPTPADFSTEVKNDESIASSVKPDYKYSGMPGPACPPVLGNGFSMYNLTANNAEDEEPVLIWTSSCDDRGLRWWSPSGTLKLGENCSNFFSTANAPRFDNLDLSGVDISNCKNMESMFERTDEGFKEINFGYNKFSPELSNTRNMFKGNSKLEKIHTTTDLDLTYVANSEGMFDGLNEISGSYRMENGECSGMLFYSTNTDARMAKTHGGYFFRDYPGKEMCEKVDRL
;
A
#
# COMPACT_ATOMS: atom_id res chain seq x y z
N MET A 1 -50.99 -77.54 -28.03
CA MET A 1 -52.48 -77.57 -28.16
C MET A 1 -53.00 -76.13 -28.14
N SER A 2 -54.31 -75.92 -28.36
CA SER A 2 -55.09 -74.65 -28.38
C SER A 2 -54.40 -73.35 -27.92
N LYS A 3 -54.27 -72.28 -28.72
CA LYS A 3 -55.25 -71.44 -29.49
C LYS A 3 -55.73 -70.19 -28.70
N ILE A 4 -55.52 -69.00 -29.32
CA ILE A 4 -56.43 -67.82 -29.33
C ILE A 4 -56.48 -67.00 -28.01
N LYS A 5 -56.39 -65.65 -27.95
CA LYS A 5 -56.36 -64.56 -28.98
C LYS A 5 -55.62 -63.30 -28.45
N THR A 6 -54.98 -62.54 -29.37
CA THR A 6 -54.75 -61.06 -29.49
C THR A 6 -55.00 -60.09 -28.29
N PHE A 7 -54.29 -58.96 -28.12
CA PHE A 7 -54.04 -57.91 -29.15
C PHE A 7 -52.78 -57.01 -28.92
N PHE A 8 -52.47 -56.14 -29.91
CA PHE A 8 -51.31 -55.24 -30.10
C PHE A 8 -51.03 -54.21 -28.95
N LYS A 9 -49.79 -53.67 -28.76
CA LYS A 9 -48.98 -52.88 -29.73
C LYS A 9 -47.43 -53.01 -29.65
N ARG A 10 -46.79 -52.66 -30.79
CA ARG A 10 -45.37 -52.46 -31.20
C ARG A 10 -45.36 -51.30 -32.24
N PRO A 11 -44.25 -50.83 -32.90
CA PRO A 11 -42.81 -51.18 -32.87
C PRO A 11 -42.02 -50.15 -32.01
N ALA A 12 -40.82 -49.58 -32.24
CA ALA A 12 -39.78 -49.46 -33.29
C ALA A 12 -38.37 -49.35 -32.61
N GLN A 13 -37.16 -49.53 -33.18
CA GLN A 13 -36.53 -49.40 -34.53
C GLN A 13 -36.02 -47.98 -34.87
N ALA A 14 -34.81 -47.77 -35.43
CA ALA A 14 -33.78 -48.70 -36.00
C ALA A 14 -32.32 -48.19 -35.77
N TRP A 15 -31.29 -49.07 -35.63
CA TRP A 15 -30.23 -49.46 -36.62
C TRP A 15 -29.17 -48.37 -36.95
N GLN A 16 -27.87 -48.58 -36.66
CA GLN A 16 -26.77 -49.17 -37.48
C GLN A 16 -26.23 -48.24 -38.62
N SER A 17 -24.94 -48.22 -39.06
CA SER A 17 -23.73 -49.05 -38.77
C SER A 17 -22.40 -48.45 -39.35
N ILE A 18 -21.24 -48.95 -38.87
CA ILE A 18 -19.95 -49.22 -39.61
C ILE A 18 -18.95 -48.08 -40.03
N PHE A 19 -17.70 -48.21 -39.49
CA PHE A 19 -16.32 -47.93 -39.98
C PHE A 19 -15.91 -46.73 -40.88
N GLY A 20 -14.72 -46.15 -40.59
CA GLY A 20 -13.92 -45.25 -41.47
C GLY A 20 -12.48 -45.02 -40.95
N PHE A 21 -11.50 -44.80 -41.85
CA PHE A 21 -10.04 -44.74 -41.57
C PHE A 21 -9.51 -43.36 -41.10
N LEU A 22 -8.32 -43.38 -40.46
CA LEU A 22 -7.43 -42.23 -40.16
C LEU A 22 -6.73 -41.69 -41.44
N PRO A 23 -6.33 -40.40 -41.51
CA PRO A 23 -5.05 -39.94 -40.93
C PRO A 23 -5.02 -38.50 -40.34
N MET A 24 -3.83 -38.06 -39.88
CA MET A 24 -3.57 -36.76 -39.22
C MET A 24 -3.64 -35.52 -40.14
N ILE A 25 -3.84 -34.32 -39.56
CA ILE A 25 -2.95 -33.13 -39.69
C ILE A 25 -3.45 -31.90 -38.86
N SER A 26 -2.49 -31.11 -38.36
CA SER A 26 -2.56 -29.69 -37.90
C SER A 26 -3.30 -29.26 -36.63
N PHE A 27 -2.62 -28.34 -35.92
CA PHE A 27 -3.02 -27.40 -34.86
C PHE A 27 -4.41 -26.77 -35.00
N GLY A 28 -5.09 -26.50 -33.86
CA GLY A 28 -6.33 -25.72 -33.86
C GLY A 28 -7.05 -25.44 -32.51
N GLY A 29 -6.36 -24.96 -31.47
CA GLY A 29 -6.98 -24.16 -30.38
C GLY A 29 -7.93 -24.83 -29.35
N ILE A 30 -8.30 -24.03 -28.33
CA ILE A 30 -9.39 -24.17 -27.35
C ILE A 30 -9.44 -25.50 -26.54
N THR A 31 -8.92 -25.46 -25.31
CA THR A 31 -9.39 -26.34 -24.22
C THR A 31 -10.37 -25.59 -23.31
N LEU A 32 -11.65 -25.95 -23.39
CA LEU A 32 -12.72 -25.44 -22.53
C LEU A 32 -12.66 -26.09 -21.14
N ILE A 33 -13.05 -25.36 -20.10
CA ILE A 33 -13.19 -25.89 -18.73
C ILE A 33 -14.39 -26.84 -18.66
N LEU A 34 -14.18 -28.05 -18.15
CA LEU A 34 -15.23 -28.91 -17.60
C LEU A 34 -14.74 -29.52 -16.27
N GLY A 35 -15.44 -29.21 -15.19
CA GLY A 35 -15.08 -29.67 -13.84
C GLY A 35 -15.69 -31.02 -13.48
N THR A 36 -14.97 -31.80 -12.67
CA THR A 36 -15.48 -33.03 -12.05
C THR A 36 -15.92 -32.75 -10.61
N LEU A 37 -17.22 -32.79 -10.35
CA LEU A 37 -17.77 -32.80 -8.98
C LEU A 37 -17.51 -34.17 -8.33
N SER A 38 -16.90 -34.17 -7.14
CA SER A 38 -16.82 -35.33 -6.25
C SER A 38 -17.28 -34.90 -4.84
N ILE A 39 -18.21 -35.66 -4.26
CA ILE A 39 -18.84 -35.36 -2.97
C ILE A 39 -18.52 -36.48 -1.99
N ALA A 40 -17.74 -36.16 -0.95
CA ALA A 40 -17.62 -36.94 0.28
C ALA A 40 -17.24 -35.99 1.44
N PRO A 41 -17.71 -36.20 2.69
CA PRO A 41 -17.74 -35.13 3.69
C PRO A 41 -16.67 -35.21 4.79
N ASN A 42 -16.45 -34.06 5.42
CA ASN A 42 -16.04 -33.82 6.82
C ASN A 42 -14.90 -34.66 7.42
N PHE A 43 -13.78 -34.00 7.73
CA PHE A 43 -13.44 -33.69 9.12
C PHE A 43 -12.74 -32.32 9.20
N MET A 44 -12.98 -31.57 10.27
CA MET A 44 -12.29 -30.30 10.53
C MET A 44 -10.86 -30.55 11.02
N ASN A 45 -9.90 -29.81 10.47
CA ASN A 45 -8.63 -29.52 11.12
C ASN A 45 -8.37 -28.01 10.98
N PHE A 46 -8.64 -27.25 12.04
CA PHE A 46 -8.38 -25.81 12.07
C PHE A 46 -6.88 -25.55 12.30
N ALA A 47 -6.11 -25.62 11.21
CA ALA A 47 -4.80 -24.99 11.12
C ALA A 47 -4.97 -23.56 10.57
N HIS A 48 -5.68 -22.68 11.30
CA HIS A 48 -5.83 -21.27 10.90
C HIS A 48 -4.55 -20.50 11.21
N ALA A 49 -3.54 -20.76 10.38
CA ALA A 49 -2.30 -20.02 10.28
C ALA A 49 -2.18 -19.45 8.86
N GLU A 50 -3.20 -18.69 8.44
CA GLU A 50 -2.93 -17.61 7.48
C GLU A 50 -2.11 -16.56 8.22
N GLU A 51 -0.79 -16.78 8.18
CA GLU A 51 0.12 -15.68 7.91
C GLU A 51 -0.45 -14.84 6.78
N ASN A 52 -0.25 -13.53 6.84
CA ASN A 52 -0.44 -12.66 5.68
C ASN A 52 0.95 -12.39 5.09
N PRO A 53 1.54 -13.32 4.31
CA PRO A 53 2.75 -13.03 3.56
C PRO A 53 2.43 -11.95 2.51
N ALA A 54 3.45 -11.47 1.81
CA ALA A 54 3.26 -10.61 0.65
C ALA A 54 2.19 -11.20 -0.29
N LEU A 55 1.24 -10.34 -0.72
CA LEU A 55 0.15 -10.72 -1.64
C LEU A 55 0.70 -11.59 -2.76
N LYS A 56 0.13 -12.79 -2.95
CA LYS A 56 0.54 -13.66 -4.05
C LYS A 56 0.27 -12.92 -5.35
N PRO A 57 1.05 -13.11 -6.44
CA PRO A 57 0.81 -12.42 -7.70
C PRO A 57 -0.58 -12.66 -8.33
N SER A 58 -1.30 -13.70 -7.89
CA SER A 58 -2.72 -13.95 -8.21
C SER A 58 -3.71 -12.99 -7.53
N ASP A 59 -3.31 -12.39 -6.42
CA ASP A 59 -4.16 -11.66 -5.47
C ASP A 59 -3.98 -10.13 -5.62
N ILE A 60 -3.04 -9.72 -6.47
CA ILE A 60 -2.79 -8.33 -6.85
C ILE A 60 -3.85 -7.89 -7.86
N LYS A 61 -4.79 -7.05 -7.41
CA LYS A 61 -5.64 -6.25 -8.28
C LYS A 61 -4.77 -5.18 -8.93
N LEU A 62 -4.78 -5.10 -10.26
CA LEU A 62 -4.36 -3.94 -11.01
C LEU A 62 -5.41 -3.68 -12.09
N ALA A 63 -6.05 -2.53 -12.03
CA ALA A 63 -7.01 -2.08 -13.03
C ALA A 63 -6.73 -0.63 -13.41
N MET A 64 -6.99 -0.27 -14.67
CA MET A 64 -6.85 1.08 -15.17
C MET A 64 -8.01 1.42 -16.10
N SER A 65 -8.58 2.62 -15.91
CA SER A 65 -9.49 3.26 -16.86
C SER A 65 -8.86 4.54 -17.40
N VAL A 66 -9.41 5.07 -18.49
CA VAL A 66 -9.13 6.43 -18.98
C VAL A 66 -10.48 7.07 -19.25
N ASP A 67 -10.72 8.26 -18.67
CA ASP A 67 -12.05 8.88 -18.68
C ASP A 67 -12.57 9.22 -20.09
N GLU A 68 -11.65 9.47 -21.04
CA GLU A 68 -11.97 9.94 -22.39
C GLU A 68 -11.14 9.20 -23.44
N THR A 69 -11.81 8.49 -24.35
CA THR A 69 -11.18 7.53 -25.31
C THR A 69 -11.14 8.03 -26.76
N PHE A 70 -11.75 9.17 -27.03
CA PHE A 70 -11.71 9.87 -28.32
C PHE A 70 -11.78 11.38 -28.07
N HIS A 71 -10.97 12.14 -28.79
CA HIS A 71 -10.99 13.61 -28.78
C HIS A 71 -10.81 14.17 -30.18
N LYS A 72 -11.32 15.38 -30.38
CA LYS A 72 -11.09 16.21 -31.57
C LYS A 72 -10.59 17.57 -31.13
N PHE A 73 -9.52 18.07 -31.75
CA PHE A 73 -9.12 19.47 -31.65
C PHE A 73 -10.12 20.38 -32.38
N ASN A 74 -10.06 21.70 -32.17
CA ASN A 74 -10.94 22.64 -32.87
C ASN A 74 -10.62 22.62 -34.39
N ASP A 75 -11.63 22.77 -35.25
CA ASP A 75 -11.42 22.85 -36.70
C ASP A 75 -10.51 24.04 -37.05
N VAL A 76 -9.44 23.77 -37.81
CA VAL A 76 -8.40 24.75 -38.11
C VAL A 76 -8.69 25.44 -39.44
N TYR A 77 -9.00 26.73 -39.39
CA TYR A 77 -9.17 27.56 -40.58
C TYR A 77 -8.00 28.55 -40.72
N LEU A 78 -6.95 28.13 -41.43
CA LEU A 78 -5.92 29.06 -41.88
C LEU A 78 -6.48 29.91 -43.03
N THR A 79 -6.87 31.14 -42.70
CA THR A 79 -7.21 32.17 -43.71
C THR A 79 -5.97 32.56 -44.51
N SER A 80 -6.16 33.04 -45.75
CA SER A 80 -5.08 33.48 -46.63
C SER A 80 -4.25 34.65 -46.07
N ASP A 81 -4.81 35.36 -45.10
CA ASP A 81 -4.37 36.68 -44.68
C ASP A 81 -3.58 36.64 -43.35
N GLY A 82 -3.39 35.45 -42.77
CA GLY A 82 -2.57 35.23 -41.58
C GLY A 82 -3.16 35.77 -40.28
N VAL A 83 -4.47 36.03 -40.24
CA VAL A 83 -5.18 36.53 -39.05
C VAL A 83 -5.25 35.44 -37.97
N ASP A 84 -5.24 35.87 -36.70
CA ASP A 84 -5.12 35.07 -35.48
C ASP A 84 -5.90 33.75 -35.50
N GLN A 85 -5.20 32.64 -35.21
CA GLN A 85 -5.85 31.38 -34.90
C GLN A 85 -6.58 31.49 -33.56
N GLU A 86 -7.78 30.91 -33.45
CA GLU A 86 -8.29 30.54 -32.13
C GLU A 86 -7.31 29.56 -31.47
N ASP A 87 -6.94 29.83 -30.21
CA ASP A 87 -6.07 28.95 -29.41
C ASP A 87 -6.61 27.52 -29.45
N GLN A 88 -5.81 26.60 -30.00
CA GLN A 88 -6.20 25.22 -30.16
C GLN A 88 -6.43 24.57 -28.79
N LYS A 89 -7.70 24.27 -28.50
CA LYS A 89 -8.13 23.79 -27.19
C LYS A 89 -7.33 22.53 -26.82
N PRO A 90 -6.64 22.54 -25.66
CA PRO A 90 -5.86 21.40 -25.24
C PRO A 90 -6.74 20.21 -24.91
N VAL A 91 -6.17 19.03 -25.07
CA VAL A 91 -6.79 17.74 -24.78
C VAL A 91 -6.13 17.17 -23.52
N ALA A 92 -6.93 16.69 -22.57
CA ALA A 92 -6.45 16.23 -21.26
C ALA A 92 -6.88 14.78 -20.98
N PHE A 93 -5.99 13.82 -21.23
CA PHE A 93 -6.25 12.40 -20.98
C PHE A 93 -5.94 12.05 -19.52
N LYS A 94 -6.90 11.44 -18.83
CA LYS A 94 -6.88 11.24 -17.38
C LYS A 94 -7.01 9.73 -17.11
N PRO A 95 -5.90 9.00 -16.92
CA PRO A 95 -5.96 7.63 -16.43
C PRO A 95 -6.39 7.63 -14.96
N SER A 96 -7.02 6.54 -14.53
CA SER A 96 -7.24 6.23 -13.11
C SER A 96 -6.75 4.81 -12.87
N VAL A 97 -5.94 4.59 -11.83
CA VAL A 97 -5.37 3.28 -11.50
C VAL A 97 -5.84 2.81 -10.13
N GLU A 98 -6.50 1.66 -10.10
CA GLU A 98 -6.84 0.95 -8.86
C GLU A 98 -5.88 -0.22 -8.66
N THR A 99 -5.18 -0.25 -7.52
CA THR A 99 -4.43 -1.43 -7.08
C THR A 99 -4.44 -1.61 -5.57
N ASN A 100 -4.26 -2.85 -5.13
CA ASN A 100 -3.94 -3.22 -3.76
C ASN A 100 -2.46 -3.54 -3.54
N ASN A 101 -1.58 -3.35 -4.54
CA ASN A 101 -0.14 -3.63 -4.41
C ASN A 101 0.57 -2.59 -3.52
N PRO A 102 1.09 -2.95 -2.33
CA PRO A 102 1.81 -2.00 -1.47
C PRO A 102 3.19 -1.59 -2.03
N ALA A 103 3.74 -2.31 -3.01
CA ALA A 103 4.90 -1.86 -3.77
C ALA A 103 4.57 -0.77 -4.83
N GLY A 104 3.28 -0.51 -5.07
CA GLY A 104 2.80 0.50 -6.01
C GLY A 104 2.78 0.06 -7.48
N TYR A 105 2.86 1.02 -8.39
CA TYR A 105 2.66 0.85 -9.83
C TYR A 105 3.35 1.94 -10.65
N LYS A 106 3.43 1.70 -11.95
CA LYS A 106 3.85 2.66 -12.98
C LYS A 106 2.73 2.81 -14.02
N VAL A 107 2.63 3.99 -14.62
CA VAL A 107 1.79 4.24 -15.81
C VAL A 107 2.66 4.79 -16.93
N PHE A 108 2.49 4.21 -18.10
CA PHE A 108 3.24 4.47 -19.31
C PHE A 108 2.32 4.95 -20.43
N PHE A 109 2.89 5.78 -21.31
CA PHE A 109 2.21 6.42 -22.44
C PHE A 109 3.04 6.25 -23.72
N SER A 110 2.38 5.92 -24.83
CA SER A 110 2.96 5.91 -26.17
C SER A 110 1.89 6.12 -27.24
N ASP A 111 2.32 6.29 -28.48
CA ASP A 111 1.48 5.97 -29.64
C ASP A 111 1.24 4.43 -29.73
N VAL A 112 0.32 4.00 -30.59
CA VAL A 112 0.05 2.58 -30.91
C VAL A 112 1.09 1.99 -31.87
N ASP A 113 1.77 2.86 -32.62
CA ASP A 113 2.77 2.50 -33.64
C ASP A 113 4.14 3.16 -33.34
N GLU A 114 5.12 2.95 -34.24
CA GLU A 114 6.42 3.65 -34.21
C GLU A 114 6.40 4.97 -35.02
N ASP A 115 5.35 5.22 -35.81
CA ASP A 115 5.15 6.43 -36.61
C ASP A 115 4.21 7.40 -35.88
N THR A 116 4.77 8.23 -34.98
CA THR A 116 4.03 9.15 -34.08
C THR A 116 3.45 10.40 -34.76
N ASN A 117 3.15 10.30 -36.06
CA ASN A 117 2.62 11.40 -36.87
C ASN A 117 1.11 11.24 -37.07
N MET A 118 0.31 12.27 -36.76
CA MET A 118 -1.12 12.22 -37.06
C MET A 118 -1.35 12.32 -38.57
N ARG A 119 -2.18 11.41 -39.09
CA ARG A 119 -2.46 11.26 -40.52
C ARG A 119 -3.94 11.46 -40.82
N SER A 120 -4.24 11.95 -42.02
CA SER A 120 -5.60 12.07 -42.55
C SER A 120 -6.31 10.70 -42.59
N ILE A 121 -7.60 10.67 -42.25
CA ILE A 121 -8.47 9.50 -42.51
C ILE A 121 -8.82 9.32 -43.99
N ASP A 122 -8.75 10.39 -44.78
CA ASP A 122 -8.80 10.35 -46.24
C ASP A 122 -7.40 10.03 -46.78
N ALA A 123 -7.26 8.86 -47.42
CA ALA A 123 -6.00 8.37 -47.97
C ALA A 123 -5.50 9.13 -49.21
N THR A 124 -6.29 10.06 -49.77
CA THR A 124 -5.85 10.97 -50.85
C THR A 124 -5.06 12.17 -50.31
N VAL A 125 -5.22 12.51 -49.03
CA VAL A 125 -4.51 13.61 -48.36
C VAL A 125 -3.21 13.08 -47.76
N THR A 126 -2.08 13.53 -48.31
CA THR A 126 -0.73 13.13 -47.87
C THR A 126 -0.17 13.97 -46.73
N ASP A 127 -0.87 15.02 -46.30
CA ASP A 127 -0.44 15.90 -45.22
C ASP A 127 -0.35 15.18 -43.88
N THR A 128 0.57 15.65 -43.02
CA THR A 128 0.78 15.12 -41.68
C THR A 128 0.98 16.24 -40.66
N ILE A 129 0.60 15.96 -39.41
CA ILE A 129 0.99 16.75 -38.24
C ILE A 129 1.99 15.90 -37.47
N ARG A 130 3.26 16.31 -37.46
CA ARG A 130 4.35 15.46 -36.95
C ARG A 130 4.48 15.48 -35.44
N SER A 131 5.07 14.44 -34.86
CA SER A 131 5.50 14.53 -33.45
C SER A 131 6.47 15.71 -33.27
N ALA A 132 6.34 16.42 -32.14
CA ALA A 132 7.22 17.52 -31.80
C ALA A 132 8.62 17.03 -31.40
N THR A 133 9.60 17.92 -31.53
CA THR A 133 11.00 17.71 -31.13
C THR A 133 11.41 18.76 -30.11
N ALA A 134 12.50 18.52 -29.38
CA ALA A 134 13.08 19.54 -28.50
C ALA A 134 13.50 20.85 -29.23
N SER A 135 13.59 20.83 -30.56
CA SER A 135 13.88 22.02 -31.37
C SER A 135 12.64 22.90 -31.65
N ASP A 136 11.42 22.37 -31.46
CA ASP A 136 10.16 23.09 -31.67
C ASP A 136 9.78 24.00 -30.48
N PHE A 137 10.57 23.98 -29.40
CA PHE A 137 10.32 24.74 -28.18
C PHE A 137 11.44 25.73 -27.86
N GLU A 138 11.08 26.83 -27.22
CA GLU A 138 11.99 27.78 -26.58
C GLU A 138 11.56 27.96 -25.13
N ASN A 139 12.43 27.61 -24.16
CA ASN A 139 12.09 27.53 -22.73
C ASN A 139 10.85 26.64 -22.45
N GLY A 140 10.64 25.60 -23.26
CA GLY A 140 9.47 24.72 -23.25
C GLY A 140 8.16 25.44 -23.64
N VAL A 141 8.22 26.57 -24.35
CA VAL A 141 7.08 27.23 -24.99
C VAL A 141 7.12 26.87 -26.49
N PRO A 142 6.01 26.44 -27.12
CA PRO A 142 6.00 26.11 -28.54
C PRO A 142 6.33 27.35 -29.38
N LYS A 143 7.15 27.19 -30.42
CA LYS A 143 7.50 28.27 -31.36
C LYS A 143 6.93 28.00 -32.75
N ASN A 144 6.78 29.03 -33.56
CA ASN A 144 6.38 28.85 -34.95
C ASN A 144 7.54 28.23 -35.75
N THR A 145 7.27 27.15 -36.50
CA THR A 145 8.27 26.45 -37.33
C THR A 145 7.76 26.26 -38.76
N THR A 146 8.49 25.52 -39.60
CA THR A 146 8.08 25.21 -40.98
C THR A 146 6.98 24.15 -41.08
N ASP A 147 6.64 23.49 -39.97
CA ASP A 147 5.76 22.32 -39.95
C ASP A 147 4.68 22.40 -38.88
N ASN A 148 3.62 21.63 -39.08
CA ASN A 148 2.60 21.39 -38.08
C ASN A 148 3.06 20.27 -37.17
N TYR A 149 2.99 20.49 -35.86
CA TYR A 149 3.43 19.50 -34.88
C TYR A 149 2.46 19.36 -33.72
N TRP A 150 2.40 18.15 -33.15
CA TRP A 150 1.62 17.86 -31.95
C TRP A 150 2.54 17.36 -30.83
N TYR A 151 2.17 17.70 -29.60
CA TYR A 151 3.00 17.51 -28.41
C TYR A 151 2.14 17.21 -27.18
N CYS A 152 2.72 16.47 -26.25
CA CYS A 152 2.04 15.98 -25.05
C CYS A 152 2.99 16.02 -23.85
N GLY A 153 2.61 16.74 -22.79
CA GLY A 153 3.34 16.82 -21.52
C GLY A 153 2.61 16.11 -20.38
N ILE A 154 3.34 15.80 -19.31
CA ILE A 154 2.79 15.16 -18.11
C ILE A 154 1.91 16.17 -17.33
N LEU A 155 0.69 15.77 -17.01
CA LEU A 155 -0.32 16.61 -16.35
C LEU A 155 -0.55 16.15 -14.91
N GLN A 156 -0.21 16.99 -13.93
CA GLN A 156 -0.60 16.80 -12.54
C GLN A 156 -2.08 17.15 -12.33
N ILE A 157 -2.84 16.19 -11.79
CA ILE A 157 -4.28 16.31 -11.59
C ILE A 157 -4.59 16.27 -10.07
N PRO A 158 -4.82 17.42 -9.41
CA PRO A 158 -5.25 17.46 -8.02
C PRO A 158 -6.65 16.84 -7.83
N ASP A 159 -6.96 16.38 -6.61
CA ASP A 159 -8.27 15.81 -6.29
C ASP A 159 -9.43 16.80 -6.51
N THR A 160 -9.18 18.09 -6.22
CA THR A 160 -10.06 19.20 -6.63
C THR A 160 -9.40 20.00 -7.75
N ILE A 161 -10.07 20.13 -8.89
CA ILE A 161 -9.60 20.90 -10.05
C ILE A 161 -10.24 22.29 -10.02
N THR A 162 -9.44 23.34 -10.14
CA THR A 162 -9.89 24.73 -10.31
C THR A 162 -9.13 25.40 -11.45
N GLY A 163 -9.86 26.13 -12.30
CA GLY A 163 -9.29 26.79 -13.48
C GLY A 163 -8.79 25.81 -14.56
N ASP A 164 -8.00 26.35 -15.49
CA ASP A 164 -7.37 25.60 -16.58
C ASP A 164 -6.02 24.99 -16.15
N ALA A 165 -5.44 24.15 -17.03
CA ALA A 165 -4.13 23.58 -16.81
C ALA A 165 -3.01 24.56 -17.20
N GLU A 166 -2.26 25.00 -16.20
CA GLU A 166 -1.09 25.87 -16.32
C GLU A 166 0.17 25.05 -16.59
N LYS A 167 1.14 25.63 -17.31
CA LYS A 167 2.49 25.06 -17.38
C LYS A 167 3.21 25.23 -16.04
N THR A 168 3.93 24.21 -15.59
CA THR A 168 4.81 24.32 -14.41
C THR A 168 6.06 25.15 -14.71
N THR A 169 6.90 25.39 -13.69
CA THR A 169 8.24 26.00 -13.87
C THR A 169 9.24 25.07 -14.59
N SER A 170 8.78 23.94 -15.13
CA SER A 170 9.56 23.04 -15.99
C SER A 170 10.00 23.74 -17.29
N THR A 171 11.31 23.75 -17.53
CA THR A 171 11.91 24.09 -18.83
C THR A 171 12.11 22.86 -19.73
N ASN A 172 11.36 21.78 -19.47
CA ASN A 172 11.37 20.59 -20.33
C ASN A 172 10.96 20.97 -21.76
N ASN A 173 11.81 20.58 -22.72
CA ASN A 173 11.57 20.72 -24.16
C ASN A 173 11.18 19.37 -24.81
N ASP A 174 11.34 18.24 -24.10
CA ASP A 174 10.84 16.95 -24.58
C ASP A 174 9.36 16.77 -24.23
N LEU A 175 8.52 17.43 -25.03
CA LEU A 175 7.08 17.18 -25.11
C LEU A 175 6.73 16.33 -26.34
N SER A 176 7.72 15.61 -26.91
CA SER A 176 7.52 14.72 -28.05
C SER A 176 6.52 13.62 -27.71
N ILE A 177 5.89 13.05 -28.74
CA ILE A 177 5.07 11.84 -28.60
C ILE A 177 5.99 10.61 -28.61
N PRO A 178 6.01 9.82 -27.53
CA PRO A 178 6.87 8.63 -27.43
C PRO A 178 6.35 7.49 -28.32
N VAL A 179 7.28 6.86 -29.04
CA VAL A 179 7.01 5.68 -29.87
C VAL A 179 6.69 4.46 -29.01
N ARG A 180 5.94 3.50 -29.56
CA ARG A 180 5.54 2.28 -28.84
C ARG A 180 6.70 1.45 -28.28
N SER A 181 7.85 1.40 -28.97
CA SER A 181 9.04 0.71 -28.48
C SER A 181 9.71 1.37 -27.26
N HIS A 182 9.43 2.66 -27.01
CA HIS A 182 10.05 3.47 -25.96
C HIS A 182 9.00 4.36 -25.25
N PRO A 183 8.04 3.75 -24.53
CA PRO A 183 6.95 4.49 -23.90
C PRO A 183 7.44 5.36 -22.73
N ARG A 184 6.92 6.58 -22.60
CA ARG A 184 7.26 7.52 -21.51
C ARG A 184 6.57 7.09 -20.21
N LEU A 185 7.30 7.08 -19.10
CA LEU A 185 6.73 6.99 -17.76
C LEU A 185 6.04 8.31 -17.40
N ILE A 186 4.75 8.28 -17.10
CA ILE A 186 3.92 9.50 -16.85
C ILE A 186 3.44 9.62 -15.41
N ASP A 187 3.32 8.48 -14.72
CA ASP A 187 2.89 8.39 -13.34
C ASP A 187 3.60 7.20 -12.68
N GLU A 188 3.94 7.35 -11.42
CA GLU A 188 4.59 6.30 -10.64
C GLU A 188 4.23 6.50 -9.18
N VAL A 189 3.74 5.44 -8.55
CA VAL A 189 3.67 5.32 -7.09
C VAL A 189 4.63 4.19 -6.72
N LYS A 190 5.58 4.48 -5.83
CA LYS A 190 6.47 3.48 -5.23
C LYS A 190 5.81 3.00 -3.94
N TYR A 191 6.45 3.20 -2.80
CA TYR A 191 5.87 2.88 -1.50
C TYR A 191 4.89 3.95 -1.00
N ILE A 192 5.14 5.23 -1.29
CA ILE A 192 4.27 6.34 -0.86
C ILE A 192 3.82 7.23 -2.03
N LYS A 193 2.64 7.82 -1.87
CA LYS A 193 2.15 8.91 -2.73
C LYS A 193 2.24 10.23 -1.98
N THR A 194 3.07 11.16 -2.47
CA THR A 194 3.49 12.35 -1.70
C THR A 194 2.48 13.50 -1.66
N ASN A 195 1.27 13.32 -2.23
CA ASN A 195 0.25 14.35 -2.44
C ASN A 195 -1.15 13.75 -2.62
N ASP A 196 -2.19 14.51 -2.24
CA ASP A 196 -3.61 14.23 -2.47
C ASP A 196 -4.04 14.64 -3.90
N ASN A 197 -3.31 14.11 -4.87
CA ASN A 197 -3.64 14.20 -6.29
C ASN A 197 -4.23 12.86 -6.76
N LYS A 198 -4.87 12.89 -7.93
CA LYS A 198 -5.20 11.70 -8.73
C LYS A 198 -3.92 11.16 -9.40
N ASN A 199 -4.06 10.21 -10.31
CA ASN A 199 -2.95 9.83 -11.20
C ASN A 199 -2.52 11.05 -12.04
N ASN A 200 -1.24 11.13 -12.39
CA ASN A 200 -0.84 12.03 -13.48
C ASN A 200 -1.47 11.56 -14.80
N GLY A 201 -1.91 12.53 -15.61
CA GLY A 201 -2.40 12.32 -16.96
C GLY A 201 -1.50 12.91 -18.03
N ILE A 202 -2.06 13.14 -19.21
CA ILE A 202 -1.39 13.80 -20.34
C ILE A 202 -2.13 15.09 -20.70
N PHE A 203 -1.40 16.14 -21.02
CA PHE A 203 -1.92 17.36 -21.63
C PHE A 203 -1.33 17.53 -23.03
N CYS A 204 -2.18 17.39 -24.05
CA CYS A 204 -1.80 17.38 -25.45
C CYS A 204 -2.31 18.62 -26.20
N LYS A 205 -1.51 19.12 -27.14
CA LYS A 205 -1.80 20.30 -27.97
C LYS A 205 -1.24 20.12 -29.39
N VAL A 206 -1.70 20.98 -30.30
CA VAL A 206 -1.21 21.07 -31.68
C VAL A 206 -0.75 22.50 -31.96
N SER A 207 0.35 22.65 -32.68
CA SER A 207 0.81 23.90 -33.31
C SER A 207 0.63 23.78 -34.83
N ILE A 208 -0.11 24.72 -35.41
CA ILE A 208 -0.36 24.77 -36.86
C ILE A 208 0.35 25.99 -37.46
N ASN A 209 1.46 25.74 -38.15
CA ASN A 209 2.32 26.75 -38.75
C ASN A 209 2.25 26.78 -40.29
N LYS A 210 1.70 25.74 -40.92
CA LYS A 210 1.47 25.64 -42.37
C LYS A 210 0.05 25.16 -42.66
N HIS A 211 -0.46 25.49 -43.85
CA HIS A 211 -1.77 25.02 -44.31
C HIS A 211 -1.85 23.49 -44.35
N LEU A 212 -3.04 22.96 -44.09
CA LEU A 212 -3.40 21.53 -44.19
C LEU A 212 -4.60 21.41 -45.13
N ALA A 213 -4.62 20.38 -45.97
CA ALA A 213 -5.83 20.00 -46.65
C ALA A 213 -6.94 19.64 -45.64
N THR A 214 -8.18 20.05 -45.94
CA THR A 214 -9.36 19.84 -45.08
C THR A 214 -9.64 18.34 -44.90
N SER A 215 -9.28 17.80 -43.73
CA SER A 215 -9.52 16.40 -43.36
C SER A 215 -9.54 16.25 -41.83
N THR A 216 -9.96 15.08 -41.35
CA THR A 216 -9.77 14.68 -39.94
C THR A 216 -8.42 13.98 -39.81
N TYR A 217 -7.50 14.58 -39.07
CA TYR A 217 -6.19 14.00 -38.74
C TYR A 217 -6.29 13.23 -37.43
N VAL A 218 -5.75 12.01 -37.38
CA VAL A 218 -5.87 11.09 -36.25
C VAL A 218 -4.50 10.54 -35.86
N GLY A 219 -4.21 10.56 -34.56
CA GLY A 219 -3.22 9.71 -33.89
C GLY A 219 -3.93 8.73 -32.95
N LYS A 220 -3.23 7.71 -32.46
CA LYS A 220 -3.79 6.68 -31.57
C LYS A 220 -2.81 6.37 -30.46
N MET A 221 -3.26 6.44 -29.21
CA MET A 221 -2.37 6.38 -28.06
C MET A 221 -2.71 5.21 -27.15
N ILE A 222 -1.68 4.63 -26.53
CA ILE A 222 -1.76 3.56 -25.55
C ILE A 222 -1.41 4.14 -24.18
N PHE A 223 -2.27 3.84 -23.20
CA PHE A 223 -1.89 3.83 -21.79
C PHE A 223 -1.62 2.39 -21.37
N SER A 224 -0.53 2.15 -20.65
CA SER A 224 -0.21 0.85 -20.05
C SER A 224 0.13 1.05 -18.57
N THR A 225 -0.39 0.19 -17.69
CA THR A 225 0.03 0.17 -16.28
C THR A 225 0.69 -1.16 -15.92
N ILE A 226 1.67 -1.10 -15.02
CA ILE A 226 2.43 -2.26 -14.54
C ILE A 226 2.55 -2.13 -13.01
N ALA A 227 2.19 -3.18 -12.28
CA ALA A 227 2.41 -3.26 -10.84
C ALA A 227 3.91 -3.42 -10.55
N ASN A 228 4.43 -2.71 -9.54
CA ASN A 228 5.84 -2.81 -9.19
C ASN A 228 6.15 -4.19 -8.60
N THR A 229 7.13 -4.89 -9.20
CA THR A 229 7.57 -6.23 -8.82
C THR A 229 8.57 -6.23 -7.65
N ASN A 230 8.51 -5.26 -6.74
CA ASN A 230 9.30 -5.32 -5.52
C ASN A 230 8.66 -6.39 -4.63
N ASN A 231 9.29 -7.56 -4.57
CA ASN A 231 9.01 -8.54 -3.51
C ASN A 231 9.08 -7.81 -2.18
N LEU A 232 8.00 -7.84 -1.40
CA LEU A 232 7.93 -7.10 -0.14
C LEU A 232 9.03 -7.59 0.79
N LYS A 233 9.87 -6.65 1.21
CA LYS A 233 11.13 -6.94 1.90
C LYS A 233 10.87 -6.89 3.41
N PRO A 234 11.60 -7.66 4.23
CA PRO A 234 11.48 -7.52 5.67
C PRO A 234 11.79 -6.06 6.08
N ALA A 235 11.06 -5.60 7.08
CA ALA A 235 11.25 -4.33 7.74
C ALA A 235 11.67 -4.62 9.18
N THR A 236 12.98 -4.76 9.44
CA THR A 236 13.47 -5.31 10.72
C THR A 236 14.09 -4.23 11.61
N LEU A 237 13.60 -4.10 12.84
CA LEU A 237 14.29 -3.35 13.88
C LEU A 237 15.10 -4.32 14.75
N LYS A 238 16.42 -4.28 14.57
CA LYS A 238 17.35 -5.19 15.25
C LYS A 238 17.56 -4.87 16.73
N ASP A 239 17.56 -3.58 17.07
CA ASP A 239 17.72 -3.11 18.45
C ASP A 239 17.03 -1.76 18.68
N GLY A 240 16.52 -1.55 19.90
CA GLY A 240 15.80 -0.33 20.27
C GLY A 240 16.69 0.91 20.41
N TYR A 241 18.00 0.75 20.64
CA TYR A 241 18.90 1.89 20.79
C TYR A 241 19.11 2.58 19.45
N SER A 242 19.33 1.80 18.38
CA SER A 242 19.43 2.25 17.00
C SER A 242 18.09 2.73 16.45
N ALA A 243 16.99 2.04 16.75
CA ALA A 243 15.65 2.44 16.32
C ALA A 243 15.24 3.79 16.91
N PHE A 244 15.52 4.02 18.20
CA PHE A 244 15.04 5.22 18.88
C PHE A 244 16.03 6.39 18.92
N ARG A 245 17.30 6.24 18.49
CA ARG A 245 18.30 7.34 18.50
C ARG A 245 17.90 8.61 17.74
N ARG A 246 17.12 8.49 16.64
CA ARG A 246 16.68 9.63 15.82
C ARG A 246 15.45 10.36 16.39
N ILE A 247 14.72 9.79 17.36
CA ILE A 247 13.49 10.38 17.89
C ILE A 247 13.83 11.58 18.78
N PRO A 248 13.43 12.81 18.43
CA PRO A 248 13.73 13.99 19.24
C PRO A 248 12.87 14.03 20.51
N ASN A 249 13.14 15.02 21.37
CA ASN A 249 12.25 15.35 22.47
C ASN A 249 10.92 15.92 21.93
N ASN A 250 9.84 15.69 22.68
CA ASN A 250 8.53 16.29 22.45
C ASN A 250 8.54 17.81 22.72
N TYR A 251 7.41 18.48 22.44
CA TYR A 251 7.23 19.92 22.65
C TYR A 251 7.50 20.42 24.08
N ALA A 252 7.47 19.54 25.09
CA ALA A 252 7.76 19.84 26.50
C ALA A 252 9.22 19.57 26.89
N GLY A 253 10.10 19.30 25.92
CA GLY A 253 11.53 19.04 26.13
C GLY A 253 11.85 17.64 26.66
N LYS A 254 10.90 16.70 26.64
CA LYS A 254 11.05 15.34 27.18
C LYS A 254 10.89 14.25 26.12
N ARG A 255 11.34 13.02 26.41
CA ARG A 255 11.12 11.83 25.53
C ARG A 255 9.91 11.02 26.02
N GLU A 256 8.73 11.66 26.02
CA GLU A 256 7.45 11.08 26.45
C GLU A 256 6.40 11.22 25.33
N PHE A 257 5.71 10.14 24.96
CA PHE A 257 4.65 10.13 23.94
C PHE A 257 3.39 9.40 24.43
N LYS A 258 2.21 9.77 23.91
CA LYS A 258 0.95 9.14 24.34
C LYS A 258 0.78 7.69 23.91
N SER A 259 1.30 7.36 22.73
CA SER A 259 1.21 6.02 22.16
C SER A 259 2.42 5.72 21.28
N PHE A 260 2.70 4.44 21.03
CA PHE A 260 3.40 3.96 19.82
C PHE A 260 2.47 2.97 19.15
N LYS A 261 2.10 3.21 17.88
CA LYS A 261 1.21 2.33 17.11
C LYS A 261 1.42 2.48 15.61
N TYR A 262 0.90 1.52 14.85
CA TYR A 262 0.80 1.62 13.40
C TYR A 262 -0.16 2.75 12.98
N ALA A 263 0.13 3.41 11.86
CA ALA A 263 -0.83 4.23 11.12
C ALA A 263 -0.44 4.27 9.64
N ILE A 264 -1.40 4.61 8.77
CA ILE A 264 -1.11 4.95 7.37
C ILE A 264 -0.75 6.46 7.31
N PRO A 265 0.40 6.85 6.74
CA PRO A 265 0.80 8.26 6.66
C PRO A 265 -0.01 9.02 5.61
N THR A 266 -0.30 10.29 5.90
CA THR A 266 -0.95 11.23 4.97
C THR A 266 0.08 12.14 4.28
N PRO A 267 -0.27 12.81 3.17
CA PRO A 267 0.60 13.81 2.56
C PRO A 267 1.00 15.00 3.44
N ALA A 268 0.26 15.26 4.52
CA ALA A 268 0.61 16.24 5.55
C ALA A 268 1.76 15.76 6.47
N ASP A 269 1.88 14.46 6.71
CA ASP A 269 2.91 13.89 7.60
C ASP A 269 4.29 13.79 6.92
N PHE A 270 4.35 13.62 5.60
CA PHE A 270 5.63 13.43 4.88
C PHE A 270 6.53 14.67 4.93
N SER A 271 7.76 14.49 5.42
CA SER A 271 8.79 15.52 5.44
C SER A 271 9.42 15.78 4.05
N THR A 272 10.22 16.85 3.93
CA THR A 272 11.03 17.13 2.74
C THR A 272 12.11 16.06 2.49
N GLU A 273 12.62 15.39 3.52
CA GLU A 273 13.53 14.23 3.39
C GLU A 273 12.79 13.10 2.67
N VAL A 274 11.62 12.72 3.18
CA VAL A 274 10.78 11.62 2.66
C VAL A 274 10.18 11.93 1.28
N LYS A 275 9.82 13.20 1.01
CA LYS A 275 9.26 13.62 -0.30
C LYS A 275 10.30 13.66 -1.43
N ASN A 276 11.59 13.76 -1.11
CA ASN A 276 12.68 13.84 -2.07
C ASN A 276 13.48 12.53 -2.21
N ASP A 277 13.21 11.52 -1.36
CA ASP A 277 13.86 10.22 -1.43
C ASP A 277 13.29 9.38 -2.58
N GLU A 278 14.01 9.36 -3.70
CA GLU A 278 13.61 8.62 -4.92
C GLU A 278 13.61 7.09 -4.75
N SER A 279 14.01 6.53 -3.60
CA SER A 279 13.81 5.10 -3.31
C SER A 279 12.38 4.78 -2.82
N ILE A 280 11.69 5.76 -2.21
CA ILE A 280 10.36 5.59 -1.62
C ILE A 280 9.26 6.42 -2.30
N ALA A 281 9.62 7.55 -2.91
CA ALA A 281 8.72 8.51 -3.56
C ALA A 281 8.93 8.57 -5.08
N SER A 282 7.89 8.99 -5.79
CA SER A 282 7.92 9.23 -7.24
C SER A 282 8.90 10.34 -7.60
N SER A 283 9.71 10.13 -8.65
CA SER A 283 10.58 11.18 -9.22
C SER A 283 10.03 11.78 -10.53
N VAL A 284 8.83 11.38 -10.93
CA VAL A 284 8.13 11.90 -12.12
C VAL A 284 7.73 13.36 -11.90
N LYS A 285 8.09 14.23 -12.85
CA LYS A 285 7.88 15.68 -12.78
C LYS A 285 6.85 16.13 -13.82
N PRO A 286 5.79 16.86 -13.43
CA PRO A 286 4.77 17.32 -14.35
C PRO A 286 5.21 18.56 -15.14
N ASP A 287 4.90 18.57 -16.44
CA ASP A 287 5.07 19.73 -17.33
C ASP A 287 3.89 20.71 -17.18
N TYR A 288 2.72 20.19 -16.85
CA TYR A 288 1.47 20.94 -16.64
C TYR A 288 0.81 20.54 -15.32
N LYS A 289 0.06 21.45 -14.71
CA LYS A 289 -0.76 21.20 -13.51
C LYS A 289 -2.10 21.90 -13.68
N TYR A 290 -3.18 21.36 -13.13
CA TYR A 290 -4.31 22.22 -12.75
C TYR A 290 -3.98 22.94 -11.44
N SER A 291 -4.63 24.10 -11.21
CA SER A 291 -4.79 24.58 -9.84
C SER A 291 -5.78 23.70 -9.09
N GLY A 292 -5.66 23.66 -7.77
CA GLY A 292 -6.54 22.91 -6.88
C GLY A 292 -6.62 23.58 -5.53
N MET A 293 -7.67 23.26 -4.76
CA MET A 293 -7.77 23.75 -3.38
C MET A 293 -6.82 22.96 -2.48
N PRO A 294 -6.14 23.60 -1.50
CA PRO A 294 -5.45 22.88 -0.45
C PRO A 294 -6.41 21.92 0.26
N GLY A 295 -5.93 20.70 0.57
CA GLY A 295 -6.65 19.80 1.47
C GLY A 295 -6.93 20.47 2.82
N PRO A 296 -7.95 20.00 3.57
CA PRO A 296 -8.33 20.61 4.84
C PRO A 296 -7.14 20.61 5.81
N ALA A 297 -6.63 21.80 6.13
CA ALA A 297 -5.52 21.95 7.04
C ALA A 297 -5.88 21.38 8.43
N CYS A 298 -4.98 20.59 9.01
CA CYS A 298 -5.17 20.07 10.36
C CYS A 298 -5.44 21.21 11.36
N PRO A 299 -6.35 21.02 12.34
CA PRO A 299 -6.63 22.04 13.34
C PRO A 299 -5.34 22.52 14.04
N PRO A 300 -5.11 23.83 14.19
CA PRO A 300 -3.85 24.38 14.71
C PRO A 300 -3.76 24.24 16.24
N VAL A 301 -3.69 23.00 16.75
CA VAL A 301 -3.72 22.69 18.18
C VAL A 301 -2.81 21.48 18.49
N LEU A 302 -2.23 21.48 19.70
CA LEU A 302 -1.45 20.37 20.31
C LEU A 302 0.02 20.19 19.87
N GLY A 303 0.59 21.17 19.16
CA GLY A 303 2.03 21.47 19.22
C GLY A 303 2.90 20.76 18.17
N ASN A 304 4.19 21.10 18.17
CA ASN A 304 5.13 20.61 17.17
C ASN A 304 5.42 19.12 17.38
N GLY A 305 4.80 18.28 16.55
CA GLY A 305 5.33 16.97 16.19
C GLY A 305 6.66 17.12 15.44
N PHE A 306 7.35 16.00 15.23
CA PHE A 306 8.59 15.96 14.45
C PHE A 306 8.36 15.42 13.04
N SER A 307 9.02 16.03 12.06
CA SER A 307 8.99 15.67 10.65
C SER A 307 9.35 14.19 10.45
N MET A 308 8.54 13.48 9.67
CA MET A 308 8.76 12.05 9.38
C MET A 308 10.16 11.77 8.82
N TYR A 309 10.75 10.65 9.22
CA TYR A 309 11.97 10.14 8.60
C TYR A 309 11.92 8.62 8.43
N ASN A 310 12.76 8.09 7.56
CA ASN A 310 12.94 6.66 7.37
C ASN A 310 14.01 6.11 8.35
N LEU A 311 13.66 5.06 9.10
CA LEU A 311 14.54 4.39 10.08
C LEU A 311 15.55 3.45 9.41
N THR A 312 15.17 2.78 8.33
CA THR A 312 16.04 1.87 7.57
C THR A 312 16.86 2.61 6.49
N ALA A 313 16.77 3.94 6.42
CA ALA A 313 17.62 4.76 5.56
C ALA A 313 19.11 4.55 5.92
N ASN A 314 19.89 4.12 4.92
CA ASN A 314 21.29 3.71 5.03
C ASN A 314 21.53 2.38 5.77
N ASN A 315 20.51 1.52 5.94
CA ASN A 315 20.77 0.10 6.18
C ASN A 315 21.47 -0.49 4.95
N ALA A 316 22.47 -1.34 5.17
CA ALA A 316 23.19 -2.06 4.10
C ALA A 316 22.49 -3.35 3.67
N GLU A 317 21.37 -3.69 4.33
CA GLU A 317 20.51 -4.82 4.01
C GLU A 317 19.31 -4.34 3.20
N ASP A 318 18.86 -5.18 2.27
CA ASP A 318 17.83 -4.84 1.29
C ASP A 318 16.43 -4.95 1.93
N GLU A 319 16.08 -3.96 2.74
CA GLU A 319 14.87 -3.89 3.55
C GLU A 319 13.81 -2.92 3.01
N GLU A 320 12.61 -2.99 3.57
CA GLU A 320 11.56 -1.99 3.36
C GLU A 320 11.82 -0.70 4.15
N PRO A 321 11.33 0.47 3.68
CA PRO A 321 11.36 1.70 4.46
C PRO A 321 10.46 1.59 5.69
N VAL A 322 11.02 1.87 6.87
CA VAL A 322 10.25 2.03 8.11
C VAL A 322 10.10 3.51 8.40
N LEU A 323 8.96 4.08 8.04
CA LEU A 323 8.67 5.49 8.26
C LEU A 323 8.18 5.71 9.69
N ILE A 324 8.76 6.69 10.39
CA ILE A 324 8.37 7.04 11.77
C ILE A 324 8.18 8.55 11.92
N TRP A 325 7.12 8.95 12.62
CA TRP A 325 6.75 10.37 12.83
C TRP A 325 5.90 10.58 14.08
N THR A 326 5.67 11.84 14.43
CA THR A 326 4.51 12.23 15.27
C THR A 326 3.66 13.19 14.47
N SER A 327 2.40 12.84 14.21
CA SER A 327 1.50 13.71 13.46
C SER A 327 1.15 14.94 14.27
N SER A 328 1.16 16.11 13.63
CA SER A 328 0.67 17.38 14.21
C SER A 328 -0.87 17.42 14.34
N CYS A 329 -1.56 16.38 13.87
CA CYS A 329 -3.02 16.30 13.76
C CYS A 329 -3.67 15.34 14.78
N ASP A 330 -2.90 14.76 15.72
CA ASP A 330 -3.25 13.55 16.47
C ASP A 330 -2.88 13.64 17.99
N ASP A 331 -3.09 12.57 18.76
CA ASP A 331 -2.96 12.46 20.22
C ASP A 331 -1.57 12.76 20.83
N ARG A 332 -0.57 13.10 20.00
CA ARG A 332 0.87 13.22 20.30
C ARG A 332 1.54 11.89 20.64
N GLY A 333 1.05 10.82 20.05
CA GLY A 333 1.69 9.52 19.97
C GLY A 333 2.61 9.40 18.76
N LEU A 334 3.62 8.56 18.92
CA LEU A 334 4.53 8.11 17.90
C LEU A 334 3.79 7.17 16.93
N ARG A 335 4.08 7.30 15.64
CA ARG A 335 3.46 6.56 14.54
C ARG A 335 4.53 5.87 13.72
N TRP A 336 4.31 4.62 13.36
CA TRP A 336 5.18 3.87 12.46
C TRP A 336 4.39 3.29 11.28
N TRP A 337 5.07 3.12 10.14
CA TRP A 337 4.53 2.50 8.93
C TRP A 337 5.62 1.78 8.13
N SER A 338 5.24 0.72 7.43
CA SER A 338 6.02 0.03 6.40
C SER A 338 5.08 -0.36 5.24
N PRO A 339 5.58 -0.53 4.00
CA PRO A 339 4.75 -0.90 2.85
C PRO A 339 3.96 -2.20 3.05
N SER A 340 4.61 -3.25 3.54
CA SER A 340 3.96 -4.51 3.91
C SER A 340 2.95 -4.40 5.05
N GLY A 341 2.89 -3.28 5.77
CA GLY A 341 2.11 -3.11 7.00
C GLY A 341 2.66 -3.92 8.18
N THR A 342 3.81 -4.57 8.02
CA THR A 342 4.45 -5.42 9.04
C THR A 342 5.80 -4.87 9.46
N LEU A 343 6.13 -5.01 10.74
CA LEU A 343 7.43 -4.63 11.31
C LEU A 343 7.97 -5.82 12.10
N LYS A 344 9.21 -6.25 11.86
CA LYS A 344 9.80 -7.39 12.56
C LYS A 344 10.80 -6.92 13.61
N LEU A 345 10.91 -7.63 14.73
CA LEU A 345 12.05 -7.47 15.64
C LEU A 345 13.11 -8.56 15.37
N GLY A 346 14.38 -8.24 15.65
CA GLY A 346 15.49 -9.22 15.56
C GLY A 346 15.43 -10.29 16.66
N GLU A 347 16.31 -11.31 16.61
CA GLU A 347 16.22 -12.44 17.56
C GLU A 347 16.43 -12.05 19.04
N ASN A 348 17.18 -10.99 19.31
CA ASN A 348 17.44 -10.48 20.66
C ASN A 348 16.64 -9.21 20.94
N CYS A 349 15.40 -9.37 21.42
CA CYS A 349 14.50 -8.27 21.79
C CYS A 349 14.77 -7.71 23.20
N SER A 350 15.89 -8.11 23.84
CA SER A 350 16.28 -7.60 25.16
C SER A 350 16.39 -6.08 25.17
N ASN A 351 15.88 -5.45 26.23
CA ASN A 351 15.93 -4.02 26.47
C ASN A 351 15.33 -3.10 25.37
N PHE A 352 14.51 -3.63 24.44
CA PHE A 352 14.11 -2.90 23.24
C PHE A 352 13.36 -1.58 23.56
N PHE A 353 12.39 -1.60 24.48
CA PHE A 353 11.59 -0.43 24.89
C PHE A 353 12.03 0.18 26.24
N SER A 354 13.18 -0.24 26.77
CA SER A 354 13.75 0.21 28.06
C SER A 354 15.16 0.81 27.97
N THR A 355 15.85 0.61 26.85
CA THR A 355 17.17 1.20 26.56
C THR A 355 17.20 2.72 26.74
N ALA A 356 18.38 3.31 26.97
CA ALA A 356 18.56 4.75 27.22
C ALA A 356 18.03 5.68 26.10
N ASN A 357 17.78 5.13 24.89
CA ASN A 357 17.14 5.85 23.80
C ASN A 357 15.62 5.67 23.70
N ALA A 358 15.01 4.72 24.43
CA ALA A 358 13.59 4.42 24.36
C ALA A 358 12.75 5.50 25.06
N PRO A 359 11.85 6.19 24.33
CA PRO A 359 10.90 7.11 24.95
C PRO A 359 10.00 6.39 25.95
N ARG A 360 9.40 7.14 26.89
CA ARG A 360 8.25 6.64 27.63
C ARG A 360 7.01 6.67 26.73
N PHE A 361 6.20 5.63 26.80
CA PHE A 361 4.90 5.56 26.13
C PHE A 361 3.82 5.26 27.16
N ASP A 362 2.70 5.99 27.15
CA ASP A 362 1.54 5.60 27.98
C ASP A 362 0.91 4.29 27.44
N ASN A 363 0.80 4.15 26.11
CA ASN A 363 0.19 2.97 25.47
C ASN A 363 1.13 2.41 24.39
N LEU A 364 1.47 1.14 24.45
CA LEU A 364 2.38 0.50 23.50
C LEU A 364 1.65 -0.56 22.67
N ASP A 365 1.32 -0.22 21.43
CA ASP A 365 0.63 -1.11 20.49
C ASP A 365 1.63 -1.77 19.53
N LEU A 366 1.74 -3.08 19.69
CA LEU A 366 2.61 -3.97 18.93
C LEU A 366 1.80 -4.91 18.03
N SER A 367 0.49 -4.72 17.87
CA SER A 367 -0.37 -5.66 17.15
C SER A 367 -0.03 -5.91 15.67
N GLY A 368 0.74 -5.01 15.03
CA GLY A 368 1.35 -5.19 13.70
C GLY A 368 2.86 -5.49 13.71
N VAL A 369 3.45 -5.72 14.88
CA VAL A 369 4.89 -5.93 15.10
C VAL A 369 5.17 -7.41 15.40
N ASP A 370 5.76 -8.10 14.42
CA ASP A 370 6.16 -9.51 14.50
C ASP A 370 7.32 -9.70 15.49
N ILE A 371 6.99 -10.34 16.61
CA ILE A 371 7.89 -10.75 17.69
C ILE A 371 8.17 -12.27 17.71
N SER A 372 7.74 -13.01 16.69
CA SER A 372 7.85 -14.48 16.65
C SER A 372 9.30 -14.99 16.58
N ASN A 373 10.24 -14.11 16.23
CA ASN A 373 11.67 -14.39 16.21
C ASN A 373 12.39 -14.04 17.53
N CYS A 374 11.73 -13.34 18.47
CA CYS A 374 12.35 -12.92 19.75
C CYS A 374 12.65 -14.13 20.65
N LYS A 375 13.91 -14.58 20.70
CA LYS A 375 14.39 -15.69 21.57
C LYS A 375 14.80 -15.23 22.96
N ASN A 376 14.99 -13.92 23.13
CA ASN A 376 15.26 -13.24 24.39
C ASN A 376 14.44 -11.95 24.48
N MET A 377 13.74 -11.75 25.61
CA MET A 377 12.96 -10.55 25.96
C MET A 377 13.37 -9.97 27.32
N GLU A 378 14.59 -10.27 27.80
CA GLU A 378 15.12 -9.75 29.07
C GLU A 378 15.03 -8.22 29.14
N SER A 379 14.42 -7.72 30.22
CA SER A 379 14.20 -6.29 30.48
C SER A 379 13.55 -5.53 29.31
N MET A 380 12.88 -6.20 28.36
CA MET A 380 12.38 -5.61 27.10
C MET A 380 11.50 -4.37 27.31
N PHE A 381 10.72 -4.36 28.40
CA PHE A 381 9.87 -3.26 28.83
C PHE A 381 10.20 -2.78 30.25
N GLU A 382 11.37 -3.10 30.82
CA GLU A 382 11.75 -2.67 32.18
C GLU A 382 11.80 -1.13 32.29
N ARG A 383 11.25 -0.54 33.35
CA ARG A 383 11.22 0.92 33.55
C ARG A 383 11.57 1.30 34.99
N THR A 384 12.06 2.53 35.15
CA THR A 384 12.35 3.17 36.44
C THR A 384 11.57 4.48 36.65
N ASP A 385 10.72 4.83 35.68
CA ASP A 385 9.73 5.92 35.75
C ASP A 385 8.31 5.34 35.90
N GLU A 386 7.26 6.14 35.61
CA GLU A 386 5.87 5.63 35.64
C GLU A 386 5.66 4.44 34.69
N GLY A 387 6.44 4.38 33.60
CA GLY A 387 6.39 3.33 32.60
C GLY A 387 5.18 3.39 31.67
N PHE A 388 4.73 2.21 31.24
CA PHE A 388 3.53 2.00 30.42
C PHE A 388 2.25 1.93 31.28
N LYS A 389 1.09 2.14 30.66
CA LYS A 389 -0.24 1.83 31.19
C LYS A 389 -0.85 0.61 30.53
N GLU A 390 -0.70 0.49 29.21
CA GLU A 390 -1.19 -0.64 28.42
C GLU A 390 -0.13 -1.08 27.42
N ILE A 391 0.11 -2.40 27.34
CA ILE A 391 0.94 -3.03 26.29
C ILE A 391 0.04 -4.00 25.51
N ASN A 392 -0.20 -3.72 24.23
CA ASN A 392 -1.04 -4.52 23.36
C ASN A 392 -0.17 -5.32 22.38
N PHE A 393 0.01 -6.61 22.64
CA PHE A 393 0.62 -7.53 21.67
C PHE A 393 -0.39 -8.01 20.61
N GLY A 394 -1.68 -7.77 20.81
CA GLY A 394 -2.74 -8.25 19.91
C GLY A 394 -2.64 -9.76 19.67
N TYR A 395 -2.68 -10.17 18.41
CA TYR A 395 -2.65 -11.58 18.00
C TYR A 395 -1.25 -12.09 17.61
N ASN A 396 -0.17 -11.44 18.06
CA ASN A 396 1.18 -11.89 17.79
C ASN A 396 1.56 -13.19 18.50
N LYS A 397 2.17 -14.10 17.74
CA LYS A 397 2.78 -15.32 18.29
C LYS A 397 4.14 -14.97 18.92
N PHE A 398 4.32 -15.37 20.17
CA PHE A 398 5.63 -15.36 20.83
C PHE A 398 6.49 -16.50 20.29
N SER A 399 7.82 -16.34 20.30
CA SER A 399 8.72 -17.37 19.77
C SER A 399 8.66 -18.66 20.60
N PRO A 400 8.52 -19.85 19.98
CA PRO A 400 8.64 -21.12 20.70
C PRO A 400 10.07 -21.39 21.19
N GLU A 401 11.06 -20.62 20.71
CA GLU A 401 12.46 -20.63 21.16
C GLU A 401 12.73 -19.56 22.26
N LEU A 402 11.71 -18.87 22.79
CA LEU A 402 11.86 -17.86 23.83
C LEU A 402 12.42 -18.49 25.12
N SER A 403 13.65 -18.11 25.47
CA SER A 403 14.44 -18.74 26.53
C SER A 403 14.66 -17.85 27.76
N ASN A 404 14.34 -16.56 27.66
CA ASN A 404 14.58 -15.55 28.69
C ASN A 404 13.55 -14.41 28.64
N THR A 405 12.87 -14.20 29.77
CA THR A 405 11.90 -13.12 30.08
C THR A 405 12.22 -12.47 31.44
N ARG A 406 13.45 -12.62 31.93
CA ARG A 406 13.93 -11.99 33.17
C ARG A 406 13.66 -10.48 33.15
N ASN A 407 13.14 -9.93 34.25
CA ASN A 407 12.77 -8.51 34.37
C ASN A 407 11.79 -7.95 33.29
N MET A 408 11.15 -8.76 32.44
CA MET A 408 10.58 -8.30 31.16
C MET A 408 9.65 -7.08 31.26
N PHE A 409 8.78 -6.99 32.27
CA PHE A 409 7.86 -5.88 32.53
C PHE A 409 8.21 -5.08 33.80
N LYS A 410 9.38 -5.29 34.38
CA LYS A 410 9.73 -4.83 35.73
C LYS A 410 9.68 -3.32 35.90
N GLY A 411 9.24 -2.88 37.08
CA GLY A 411 9.25 -1.49 37.51
C GLY A 411 8.18 -0.58 36.89
N ASN A 412 7.35 -1.06 35.96
CA ASN A 412 6.22 -0.31 35.42
C ASN A 412 5.09 -0.15 36.45
N SER A 413 5.30 0.73 37.42
CA SER A 413 4.36 0.95 38.52
C SER A 413 2.92 1.26 38.09
N LYS A 414 2.74 1.82 36.88
CA LYS A 414 1.45 2.19 36.27
C LYS A 414 0.92 1.24 35.19
N LEU A 415 1.55 0.10 34.94
CA LEU A 415 1.08 -0.86 33.92
C LEU A 415 -0.18 -1.57 34.42
N GLU A 416 -1.31 -1.28 33.80
CA GLU A 416 -2.63 -1.77 34.17
C GLU A 416 -3.04 -3.03 33.36
N LYS A 417 -2.58 -3.14 32.11
CA LYS A 417 -2.98 -4.20 31.18
C LYS A 417 -1.86 -4.65 30.23
N ILE A 418 -1.81 -5.96 29.97
CA ILE A 418 -0.97 -6.57 28.94
C ILE A 418 -1.88 -7.48 28.09
N HIS A 419 -2.26 -7.06 26.88
CA HIS A 419 -3.20 -7.80 26.01
C HIS A 419 -2.45 -8.70 25.01
N THR A 420 -2.90 -9.94 24.84
CA THR A 420 -2.18 -11.02 24.14
C THR A 420 -3.12 -11.97 23.39
N THR A 421 -2.59 -12.98 22.67
CA THR A 421 -3.39 -14.00 21.99
C THR A 421 -4.28 -14.79 22.95
N THR A 422 -5.26 -15.52 22.41
CA THR A 422 -6.24 -16.30 23.20
C THR A 422 -5.68 -17.54 23.91
N ASP A 423 -4.41 -17.84 23.76
CA ASP A 423 -3.76 -19.10 24.08
C ASP A 423 -2.33 -18.95 24.64
N LEU A 424 -1.86 -17.70 24.89
CA LEU A 424 -0.51 -17.47 25.36
C LEU A 424 -0.28 -18.03 26.77
N ASP A 425 0.75 -18.88 26.88
CA ASP A 425 1.32 -19.38 28.13
C ASP A 425 2.86 -19.38 27.97
N LEU A 426 3.56 -18.64 28.83
CA LEU A 426 5.03 -18.53 28.86
C LEU A 426 5.65 -19.27 30.06
N THR A 427 4.92 -20.15 30.74
CA THR A 427 5.43 -20.93 31.88
C THR A 427 6.58 -21.89 31.52
N TYR A 428 6.78 -22.17 30.23
CA TYR A 428 7.94 -22.92 29.73
C TYR A 428 9.26 -22.13 29.78
N VAL A 429 9.21 -20.79 29.94
CA VAL A 429 10.40 -19.94 29.91
C VAL A 429 11.13 -19.99 31.26
N ALA A 430 12.20 -20.80 31.28
CA ALA A 430 12.97 -21.09 32.51
C ALA A 430 13.60 -19.84 33.16
N ASN A 431 14.11 -18.89 32.36
CA ASN A 431 14.73 -17.67 32.89
C ASN A 431 13.71 -16.53 32.95
N SER A 432 12.90 -16.48 34.02
CA SER A 432 11.79 -15.54 34.18
C SER A 432 11.75 -14.83 35.55
N GLU A 433 12.90 -14.78 36.23
CA GLU A 433 13.05 -14.09 37.52
C GLU A 433 12.72 -12.58 37.40
N GLY A 434 11.89 -12.08 38.33
CA GLY A 434 11.50 -10.68 38.40
C GLY A 434 10.67 -10.16 37.20
N MET A 435 10.12 -11.05 36.37
CA MET A 435 9.36 -10.71 35.15
C MET A 435 8.28 -9.64 35.36
N PHE A 436 7.63 -9.64 36.52
CA PHE A 436 6.58 -8.70 36.95
C PHE A 436 6.92 -7.93 38.25
N ASP A 437 8.21 -7.85 38.62
CA ASP A 437 8.62 -7.13 39.84
C ASP A 437 8.30 -5.64 39.76
N GLY A 438 7.87 -5.03 40.87
CA GLY A 438 7.60 -3.58 40.95
C GLY A 438 6.36 -3.09 40.18
N LEU A 439 5.59 -3.99 39.57
CA LEU A 439 4.22 -3.70 39.13
C LEU A 439 3.33 -3.48 40.36
N ASN A 440 2.31 -2.60 40.24
CA ASN A 440 1.34 -2.34 41.32
C ASN A 440 -0.11 -2.35 40.83
N GLU A 441 -0.37 -1.92 39.60
CA GLU A 441 -1.72 -1.61 39.09
C GLU A 441 -2.24 -2.60 38.03
N ILE A 442 -1.44 -3.63 37.72
CA ILE A 442 -1.75 -4.72 36.77
C ILE A 442 -2.84 -5.65 37.31
N SER A 443 -3.57 -6.27 36.39
CA SER A 443 -4.40 -7.46 36.64
C SER A 443 -4.34 -8.37 35.41
N GLY A 444 -4.91 -9.57 35.47
CA GLY A 444 -5.30 -10.30 34.27
C GLY A 444 -6.82 -10.37 34.18
N SER A 445 -7.38 -10.34 32.96
CA SER A 445 -8.79 -10.68 32.72
C SER A 445 -8.90 -11.56 31.48
N TYR A 446 -9.88 -12.45 31.47
CA TYR A 446 -10.10 -13.37 30.36
C TYR A 446 -11.58 -13.70 30.20
N ARG A 447 -12.03 -13.72 28.95
CA ARG A 447 -13.36 -14.19 28.60
C ARG A 447 -13.40 -15.72 28.58
N MET A 448 -14.35 -16.32 29.27
CA MET A 448 -14.64 -17.77 29.24
C MET A 448 -15.46 -18.15 28.00
N GLU A 449 -15.54 -19.46 27.69
CA GLU A 449 -16.30 -19.96 26.52
C GLU A 449 -17.81 -19.71 26.61
N ASN A 450 -18.36 -19.60 27.82
CA ASN A 450 -19.76 -19.21 28.06
C ASN A 450 -20.00 -17.70 27.86
N GLY A 451 -18.95 -16.92 27.58
CA GLY A 451 -18.99 -15.46 27.36
C GLY A 451 -18.73 -14.60 28.60
N GLU A 452 -18.73 -15.19 29.80
CA GLU A 452 -18.49 -14.48 31.07
C GLU A 452 -17.04 -14.00 31.17
N CYS A 453 -16.84 -12.87 31.88
CA CYS A 453 -15.50 -12.39 32.20
C CYS A 453 -15.04 -12.94 33.55
N SER A 454 -13.78 -13.37 33.59
CA SER A 454 -13.06 -13.73 34.80
C SER A 454 -11.70 -13.04 34.81
N GLY A 455 -10.90 -13.25 35.85
CA GLY A 455 -9.57 -12.66 35.92
C GLY A 455 -8.81 -12.98 37.18
N MET A 456 -7.68 -12.31 37.35
CA MET A 456 -6.68 -12.57 38.38
C MET A 456 -6.15 -11.24 38.92
N LEU A 457 -6.33 -11.02 40.23
CA LEU A 457 -5.71 -9.91 40.93
C LEU A 457 -4.19 -10.06 40.95
N PHE A 458 -3.46 -8.94 40.90
CA PHE A 458 -2.02 -8.97 41.09
C PHE A 458 -1.63 -9.27 42.54
N TYR A 459 -0.66 -10.17 42.71
CA TYR A 459 -0.03 -10.50 43.99
C TYR A 459 1.48 -10.31 43.87
N SER A 460 2.04 -9.38 44.64
CA SER A 460 3.47 -9.00 44.61
C SER A 460 4.44 -10.09 45.08
N THR A 461 3.94 -11.23 45.56
CA THR A 461 4.73 -12.44 45.85
C THR A 461 4.90 -13.36 44.64
N ASN A 462 4.14 -13.13 43.57
CA ASN A 462 4.04 -14.00 42.40
C ASN A 462 4.45 -13.19 41.16
N THR A 463 5.75 -13.00 40.94
CA THR A 463 6.29 -12.08 39.92
C THR A 463 7.10 -12.76 38.80
N ASP A 464 7.05 -14.08 38.70
CA ASP A 464 7.71 -14.90 37.68
C ASP A 464 6.72 -15.47 36.63
N ALA A 465 7.23 -16.26 35.66
CA ALA A 465 6.43 -16.80 34.57
C ALA A 465 5.27 -17.73 34.97
N ARG A 466 5.15 -18.17 36.23
CA ARG A 466 3.93 -18.87 36.72
C ARG A 466 2.67 -18.02 36.54
N MET A 467 2.81 -16.70 36.41
CA MET A 467 1.74 -15.74 36.13
C MET A 467 1.72 -15.23 34.67
N ALA A 468 2.66 -15.64 33.82
CA ALA A 468 2.77 -15.20 32.43
C ALA A 468 1.91 -16.05 31.48
N LYS A 469 0.59 -16.03 31.71
CA LYS A 469 -0.40 -16.83 30.98
C LYS A 469 -1.76 -16.12 30.93
N THR A 470 -2.55 -16.45 29.93
CA THR A 470 -3.90 -15.90 29.71
C THR A 470 -4.93 -16.35 30.75
N HIS A 471 -4.86 -17.59 31.23
CA HIS A 471 -5.84 -18.16 32.16
C HIS A 471 -5.26 -18.24 33.57
N GLY A 472 -5.75 -17.39 34.48
CA GLY A 472 -5.23 -17.31 35.86
C GLY A 472 -3.80 -16.76 35.95
N GLY A 473 -3.39 -15.93 34.99
CA GLY A 473 -2.17 -15.12 35.01
C GLY A 473 -2.47 -13.63 34.87
N TYR A 474 -1.47 -12.81 34.54
CA TYR A 474 -1.58 -11.33 34.45
C TYR A 474 -1.73 -10.81 33.01
N PHE A 475 -2.09 -11.67 32.06
CA PHE A 475 -2.38 -11.25 30.68
C PHE A 475 -3.90 -11.09 30.47
N PHE A 476 -4.26 -10.16 29.58
CA PHE A 476 -5.62 -9.93 29.11
C PHE A 476 -5.89 -10.79 27.87
N ARG A 477 -7.05 -11.46 27.85
CA ARG A 477 -7.51 -12.36 26.78
C ARG A 477 -8.91 -11.98 26.32
N ASP A 478 -9.02 -11.59 25.06
CA ASP A 478 -10.30 -11.51 24.36
C ASP A 478 -10.26 -12.11 22.94
N TYR A 479 -11.44 -12.34 22.39
CA TYR A 479 -11.64 -12.94 21.07
C TYR A 479 -11.75 -11.85 19.98
N PRO A 480 -11.35 -12.13 18.72
CA PRO A 480 -11.51 -11.20 17.61
C PRO A 480 -12.95 -10.66 17.50
N GLY A 481 -13.09 -9.33 17.49
CA GLY A 481 -14.39 -8.66 17.41
C GLY A 481 -15.23 -8.69 18.69
N LYS A 482 -14.63 -8.93 19.86
CA LYS A 482 -15.27 -8.71 21.17
C LYS A 482 -14.70 -7.49 21.89
N GLU A 483 -15.57 -6.84 22.67
CA GLU A 483 -15.16 -5.84 23.66
C GLU A 483 -14.36 -6.52 24.78
N MET A 484 -13.34 -5.83 25.31
CA MET A 484 -12.44 -6.46 26.28
C MET A 484 -13.11 -6.72 27.63
N CYS A 485 -12.72 -7.78 28.31
CA CYS A 485 -13.07 -7.96 29.72
C CYS A 485 -12.44 -6.85 30.58
N GLU A 486 -13.25 -6.20 31.40
CA GLU A 486 -12.82 -5.09 32.25
C GLU A 486 -11.72 -5.49 33.24
N LYS A 487 -11.07 -4.47 33.81
CA LYS A 487 -10.05 -4.65 34.84
C LYS A 487 -10.67 -5.31 36.07
N VAL A 488 -9.99 -6.30 36.65
CA VAL A 488 -10.42 -6.86 37.94
C VAL A 488 -9.83 -5.99 39.05
N ASP A 489 -10.63 -5.08 39.57
CA ASP A 489 -10.26 -4.23 40.70
C ASP A 489 -10.33 -4.98 42.03
N ARG A 490 -9.57 -4.49 43.03
CA ARG A 490 -9.68 -4.94 44.42
C ARG A 490 -10.87 -4.25 45.10
N LEU A 491 -11.80 -5.05 45.62
CA LEU A 491 -12.87 -4.63 46.54
C LEU A 491 -12.31 -4.17 47.90
#